data_AF-A0A959QB21-F1
#
_entry.id   AF-A0A959QB21-F1
#
_cell.length_a   1.000
_cell.length_b   1.000
_cell.length_c   1.000
_cell.angle_alpha   90.00
_cell.angle_beta   90.00
_cell.angle_gamma   90.00
#
_symmetry.space_group_name_H-M   'P 1'
#
loop_
_entity.id
_entity.type
_entity.pdbx_description
1 polymer ?
#
loop_
_entity_poly.entity_id
_entity_poly.type
_entity_poly.pdbx_seq_one_letter_code
_entity_poly.pdbx_strand_id
1 'polypeptide(L)'
;MSIRRHTLPVIRTARYFTFGEAGPQTEVLWLACHGYGQLASDFIHKFQVLDASRNLVVAPEGLSRFYWNGVQGKVGASWMTREERLDEIADYVRYLQNLFDHFRAQLRPDLRIVLMGFSQGCATICRWALQNHPPFHHLFLWAGLLPDDLDYRAHQDYLADKDLHFVYGLEDEYLTPERLEWHEGFVREQGLPFQVTTFSGKHEVNREVLADFADRL
;
A
#
# COMPACT_ATOMS: atom_id res chain seq x y z
N MET A 1 16.67 36.85 -19.38
CA MET A 1 15.30 36.36 -19.09
C MET A 1 15.42 35.27 -18.05
N SER A 2 14.61 35.29 -16.99
CA SER A 2 14.63 34.22 -15.97
C SER A 2 13.55 33.18 -16.26
N ILE A 3 13.93 31.91 -16.17
CA ILE A 3 12.98 30.80 -16.18
C ILE A 3 12.18 30.88 -14.87
N ARG A 4 10.85 30.80 -14.96
CA ARG A 4 9.96 30.74 -13.80
C ARG A 4 9.21 29.42 -13.81
N ARG A 5 9.15 28.80 -12.65
CA ARG A 5 8.41 27.57 -12.42
C ARG A 5 7.02 27.89 -11.88
N HIS A 6 6.03 27.18 -12.39
CA HIS A 6 4.63 27.25 -11.95
C HIS A 6 4.06 25.83 -11.93
N THR A 7 3.13 25.54 -11.03
CA THR A 7 2.43 24.25 -10.94
C THR A 7 0.92 24.47 -11.10
N LEU A 8 0.21 23.47 -11.62
CA LEU A 8 -1.23 23.49 -11.84
C LEU A 8 -1.80 22.08 -11.66
N PRO A 9 -2.73 21.85 -10.71
CA PRO A 9 -3.41 20.57 -10.58
C PRO A 9 -4.33 20.28 -11.79
N VAL A 10 -4.39 19.03 -12.22
CA VAL A 10 -5.22 18.57 -13.35
C VAL A 10 -5.99 17.30 -13.01
N ILE A 11 -7.08 17.04 -13.74
CA ILE A 11 -7.81 15.77 -13.65
C ILE A 11 -7.08 14.72 -14.50
N ARG A 12 -6.91 13.52 -13.93
CA ARG A 12 -6.27 12.38 -14.59
C ARG A 12 -7.14 11.13 -14.47
N THR A 13 -7.27 10.39 -15.56
CA THR A 13 -7.83 9.03 -15.51
C THR A 13 -6.80 8.07 -14.93
N ALA A 14 -7.12 7.46 -13.78
CA ALA A 14 -6.30 6.46 -13.12
C ALA A 14 -6.77 5.03 -13.45
N ARG A 15 -5.86 4.05 -13.34
CA ARG A 15 -6.19 2.62 -13.49
C ARG A 15 -6.19 1.96 -12.12
N TYR A 16 -7.15 1.09 -11.88
CA TYR A 16 -7.19 0.16 -10.76
C TYR A 16 -7.76 -1.16 -11.25
N PHE A 17 -7.49 -2.22 -10.49
CA PHE A 17 -7.98 -3.56 -10.77
C PHE A 17 -8.68 -4.09 -9.52
N THR A 18 -9.65 -4.98 -9.72
CA THR A 18 -10.35 -5.64 -8.62
C THR A 18 -10.27 -7.15 -8.72
N PHE A 19 -10.31 -7.82 -7.57
CA PHE A 19 -10.51 -9.25 -7.44
C PHE A 19 -11.61 -9.48 -6.40
N GLY A 20 -12.62 -10.27 -6.73
CA GLY A 20 -13.89 -10.28 -6.02
C GLY A 20 -14.84 -9.16 -6.48
N GLU A 21 -16.06 -9.17 -5.94
CA GLU A 21 -17.10 -8.20 -6.28
C GLU A 21 -17.51 -7.38 -5.06
N ALA A 22 -17.77 -6.09 -5.25
CA ALA A 22 -18.33 -5.24 -4.22
C ALA A 22 -19.82 -5.54 -4.04
N GLY A 23 -20.23 -5.86 -2.82
CA GLY A 23 -21.65 -6.05 -2.50
C GLY A 23 -21.89 -6.35 -1.02
N PRO A 24 -23.16 -6.62 -0.65
CA PRO A 24 -23.53 -6.94 0.72
C PRO A 24 -22.83 -8.18 1.29
N GLN A 25 -22.43 -9.11 0.43
CA GLN A 25 -21.68 -10.33 0.78
C GLN A 25 -20.20 -10.09 1.06
N THR A 26 -19.64 -8.93 0.67
CA THR A 26 -18.23 -8.62 0.92
C THR A 26 -18.01 -8.43 2.42
N GLU A 27 -17.14 -9.25 2.99
CA GLU A 27 -16.78 -9.22 4.40
C GLU A 27 -15.47 -8.49 4.66
N VAL A 28 -14.55 -8.51 3.68
CA VAL A 28 -13.23 -7.90 3.78
C VAL A 28 -12.92 -7.06 2.54
N LEU A 29 -12.59 -5.79 2.74
CA LEU A 29 -12.04 -4.90 1.71
C LEU A 29 -10.54 -4.78 1.89
N TRP A 30 -9.77 -5.12 0.86
CA TRP A 30 -8.34 -4.88 0.79
C TRP A 30 -8.06 -3.69 -0.15
N LEU A 31 -7.40 -2.66 0.35
CA LEU A 31 -6.79 -1.62 -0.50
C LEU A 31 -5.28 -1.88 -0.59
N ALA A 32 -4.82 -2.33 -1.75
CA ALA A 32 -3.49 -2.92 -1.91
C ALA A 32 -2.61 -2.13 -2.90
N CYS A 33 -1.61 -1.41 -2.40
CA CYS A 33 -0.68 -0.62 -3.22
C CYS A 33 0.56 -1.44 -3.61
N HIS A 34 0.83 -1.52 -4.92
CA HIS A 34 1.97 -2.26 -5.47
C HIS A 34 3.32 -1.55 -5.26
N GLY A 35 4.43 -2.25 -5.53
CA GLY A 35 5.79 -1.72 -5.43
C GLY A 35 6.25 -0.97 -6.69
N TYR A 36 7.41 -0.31 -6.58
CA TYR A 36 8.02 0.43 -7.69
C TYR A 36 8.22 -0.47 -8.93
N GLY A 37 7.85 0.02 -10.11
CA GLY A 37 8.03 -0.68 -11.37
C GLY A 37 7.02 -1.80 -11.65
N GLN A 38 6.14 -2.13 -10.70
CA GLN A 38 5.06 -3.09 -10.92
C GLN A 38 3.85 -2.41 -11.57
N LEU A 39 3.06 -3.19 -12.31
CA LEU A 39 1.72 -2.80 -12.73
C LEU A 39 0.70 -3.39 -11.75
N ALA A 40 -0.38 -2.67 -11.49
CA ALA A 40 -1.45 -3.17 -10.63
C ALA A 40 -2.13 -4.42 -11.23
N SER A 41 -2.19 -4.52 -12.56
CA SER A 41 -2.71 -5.69 -13.29
C SER A 41 -1.96 -6.97 -12.93
N ASP A 42 -0.64 -6.88 -12.78
CA ASP A 42 0.20 -8.04 -12.49
C ASP A 42 0.22 -8.32 -10.98
N PHE A 43 0.24 -7.24 -10.18
CA PHE A 43 0.25 -7.30 -8.73
C PHE A 43 -1.00 -7.99 -8.16
N ILE A 44 -2.19 -7.69 -8.69
CA ILE A 44 -3.44 -8.20 -8.13
C ILE A 44 -3.57 -9.73 -8.21
N HIS A 45 -2.86 -10.39 -9.14
CA HIS A 45 -2.87 -11.86 -9.24
C HIS A 45 -2.34 -12.56 -7.99
N LYS A 46 -1.56 -11.88 -7.15
CA LYS A 46 -1.11 -12.42 -5.85
C LYS A 46 -2.27 -12.75 -4.92
N PHE A 47 -3.38 -12.04 -5.05
CA PHE A 47 -4.56 -12.19 -4.19
C PHE A 47 -5.54 -13.27 -4.68
N GLN A 48 -5.24 -13.98 -5.76
CA GLN A 48 -6.09 -15.08 -6.26
C GLN A 48 -6.17 -16.29 -5.31
N VAL A 49 -5.36 -16.29 -4.25
CA VAL A 49 -5.44 -17.26 -3.15
C VAL A 49 -6.54 -16.94 -2.14
N LEU A 50 -7.14 -15.75 -2.22
CA LEU A 50 -8.23 -15.36 -1.34
C LEU A 50 -9.58 -15.87 -1.86
N ASP A 51 -10.51 -16.13 -0.95
CA ASP A 51 -11.90 -16.39 -1.31
C ASP A 51 -12.58 -15.11 -1.84
N ALA A 52 -12.77 -15.05 -3.16
CA ALA A 52 -13.37 -13.92 -3.87
C ALA A 52 -14.84 -13.68 -3.54
N SER A 53 -15.52 -14.64 -2.89
CA SER A 53 -16.91 -14.45 -2.45
C SER A 53 -17.01 -13.59 -1.18
N ARG A 54 -15.95 -13.56 -0.37
CA ARG A 54 -15.86 -12.82 0.90
C ARG A 54 -14.92 -11.61 0.82
N ASN A 55 -13.87 -11.70 -0.01
CA ASN A 55 -12.84 -10.68 -0.13
C ASN A 55 -13.02 -9.86 -1.42
N LEU A 56 -13.03 -8.54 -1.27
CA LEU A 56 -12.83 -7.61 -2.36
C LEU A 56 -11.43 -7.00 -2.24
N VAL A 57 -10.60 -7.22 -3.25
CA VAL A 57 -9.30 -6.55 -3.37
C VAL A 57 -9.39 -5.45 -4.39
N VAL A 58 -8.95 -4.26 -4.02
CA VAL A 58 -8.81 -3.08 -4.87
C VAL A 58 -7.33 -2.75 -4.96
N ALA A 59 -6.75 -2.94 -6.15
CA ALA A 59 -5.35 -2.64 -6.43
C ALA A 59 -5.26 -1.39 -7.34
N PRO A 60 -5.06 -0.19 -6.77
CA PRO A 60 -4.78 1.01 -7.55
C PRO A 60 -3.40 0.94 -8.21
N GLU A 61 -3.27 1.52 -9.39
CA GLU A 61 -1.99 1.69 -10.08
C GLU A 61 -1.37 3.07 -9.81
N GLY A 62 -0.06 3.10 -9.57
CA GLY A 62 0.70 4.33 -9.45
C GLY A 62 0.52 5.26 -10.65
N LEU A 63 0.42 6.57 -10.39
CA LEU A 63 0.12 7.56 -11.43
C LEU A 63 1.29 7.72 -12.42
N SER A 64 2.53 7.45 -12.03
CA SER A 64 3.70 7.66 -12.86
C SER A 64 4.10 6.38 -13.59
N ARG A 65 3.58 6.18 -14.82
CA ARG A 65 3.93 5.06 -15.73
C ARG A 65 5.18 5.37 -16.54
N PHE A 66 6.05 4.39 -16.71
CA PHE A 66 7.31 4.53 -17.46
C PHE A 66 7.73 3.20 -18.10
N TYR A 67 8.67 3.27 -19.05
CA TYR A 67 9.30 2.07 -19.59
C TYR A 67 10.49 1.67 -18.72
N TRP A 68 10.40 0.49 -18.12
CA TRP A 68 11.44 -0.13 -17.33
C TRP A 68 12.55 -0.68 -18.22
N ASN A 69 13.82 -0.42 -17.91
CA ASN A 69 14.98 -0.84 -18.74
C ASN A 69 15.02 -0.24 -20.16
N GLY A 70 14.67 1.05 -20.31
CA GLY A 70 14.77 1.79 -21.57
C GLY A 70 13.49 1.81 -22.38
N VAL A 71 13.47 2.54 -23.50
CA VAL A 71 12.24 2.91 -24.25
C VAL A 71 11.48 1.73 -24.88
N GLN A 72 12.09 0.55 -24.96
CA GLN A 72 11.45 -0.69 -25.46
C GLN A 72 11.16 -1.70 -24.35
N GLY A 73 11.51 -1.39 -23.11
CA GLY A 73 11.32 -2.31 -22.02
C GLY A 73 9.88 -2.33 -21.51
N LYS A 74 9.62 -3.18 -20.52
CA LYS A 74 8.26 -3.39 -20.00
C LYS A 74 7.73 -2.12 -19.36
N VAL A 75 6.41 -1.88 -19.46
CA VAL A 75 5.80 -0.76 -18.75
C VAL A 75 5.74 -1.10 -17.25
N GLY A 76 6.19 -0.18 -16.42
CA GLY A 76 6.01 -0.21 -14.97
C GLY A 76 5.29 1.05 -14.50
N ALA A 77 4.88 1.06 -13.23
CA ALA A 77 4.29 2.22 -12.58
C ALA A 77 5.01 2.53 -11.26
N SER A 78 4.97 3.81 -10.87
CA SER A 78 5.44 4.30 -9.59
C SER A 78 4.43 5.29 -9.01
N TRP A 79 4.41 5.36 -7.68
CA TRP A 79 3.59 6.30 -6.94
C TRP A 79 4.19 7.71 -6.93
N MET A 80 5.51 7.80 -6.94
CA MET A 80 6.24 9.06 -6.88
C MET A 80 7.73 8.84 -7.18
N THR A 81 8.39 9.89 -7.63
CA THR A 81 9.84 10.02 -7.72
C THR A 81 10.37 10.89 -6.58
N ARG A 82 11.68 11.17 -6.56
CA ARG A 82 12.27 12.13 -5.61
C ARG A 82 12.01 13.58 -6.03
N GLU A 83 11.75 13.82 -7.31
CA GLU A 83 11.39 15.13 -7.85
C GLU A 83 9.88 15.36 -7.65
N GLU A 84 9.45 16.59 -7.39
CA GLU A 84 8.03 16.92 -7.15
C GLU A 84 7.32 16.10 -6.07
N ARG A 85 8.09 15.54 -5.14
CA ARG A 85 7.63 14.59 -4.13
C ARG A 85 6.33 14.99 -3.44
N LEU A 86 6.21 16.24 -2.98
CA LEU A 86 5.03 16.69 -2.24
C LEU A 86 3.78 16.80 -3.12
N ASP A 87 3.93 17.26 -4.36
CA ASP A 87 2.83 17.36 -5.31
C ASP A 87 2.38 15.97 -5.76
N GLU A 88 3.30 15.04 -6.03
CA GLU A 88 2.97 13.64 -6.34
C GLU A 88 2.28 12.95 -5.15
N ILE A 89 2.73 13.19 -3.91
CA ILE A 89 2.04 12.72 -2.69
C ILE A 89 0.61 13.23 -2.67
N ALA A 90 0.41 14.54 -2.82
CA ALA A 90 -0.93 15.12 -2.77
C ALA A 90 -1.86 14.51 -3.83
N ASP A 91 -1.34 14.22 -5.02
CA ASP A 91 -2.12 13.65 -6.13
C ASP A 91 -2.51 12.18 -5.90
N TYR A 92 -1.57 11.30 -5.53
CA TYR A 92 -1.95 9.91 -5.28
C TYR A 92 -2.80 9.77 -4.02
N VAL A 93 -2.60 10.62 -2.99
CA VAL A 93 -3.43 10.60 -1.79
C VAL A 93 -4.89 10.94 -2.14
N ARG A 94 -5.11 11.97 -2.98
CA ARG A 94 -6.45 12.31 -3.51
C ARG A 94 -7.06 11.15 -4.30
N TYR A 95 -6.24 10.49 -5.12
CA TYR A 95 -6.69 9.35 -5.90
C TYR A 95 -7.12 8.19 -5.01
N LEU A 96 -6.29 7.79 -4.03
CA LEU A 96 -6.60 6.71 -3.10
C LEU A 96 -7.85 7.02 -2.27
N GLN A 97 -8.02 8.27 -1.84
CA GLN A 97 -9.21 8.70 -1.11
C GLN A 97 -10.48 8.54 -1.96
N ASN A 98 -10.48 9.09 -3.17
CA ASN A 98 -11.63 8.97 -4.08
C ASN A 98 -11.97 7.52 -4.41
N LEU A 99 -10.96 6.66 -4.58
CA LEU A 99 -11.16 5.25 -4.87
C LEU A 99 -11.72 4.50 -3.66
N PHE A 100 -11.19 4.77 -2.47
CA PHE A 100 -11.68 4.20 -1.23
C PHE A 100 -13.15 4.58 -1.01
N ASP A 101 -13.49 5.87 -1.13
CA ASP A 101 -14.88 6.35 -0.95
C ASP A 101 -15.83 5.74 -1.98
N HIS A 102 -15.38 5.58 -3.23
CA HIS A 102 -16.17 4.94 -4.29
C HIS A 102 -16.59 3.51 -3.91
N PHE A 103 -15.67 2.70 -3.41
CA PHE A 103 -16.00 1.33 -2.97
C PHE A 103 -16.71 1.32 -1.63
N ARG A 104 -16.33 2.19 -0.70
CA ARG A 104 -16.93 2.26 0.63
C ARG A 104 -18.43 2.50 0.58
N ALA A 105 -18.90 3.33 -0.35
CA ALA A 105 -20.31 3.63 -0.57
C ALA A 105 -21.14 2.41 -1.01
N GLN A 106 -20.49 1.36 -1.51
CA GLN A 106 -21.15 0.14 -2.01
C GLN A 106 -21.14 -1.00 -0.98
N LEU A 107 -20.46 -0.81 0.15
CA LEU A 107 -20.13 -1.88 1.11
C LEU A 107 -20.79 -1.63 2.47
N ARG A 108 -21.06 -2.71 3.20
CA ARG A 108 -21.64 -2.65 4.55
C ARG A 108 -20.78 -1.84 5.53
N PRO A 109 -21.34 -1.08 6.48
CA PRO A 109 -20.56 -0.24 7.40
C PRO A 109 -19.57 -0.99 8.31
N ASP A 110 -19.82 -2.26 8.59
CA ASP A 110 -19.09 -3.07 9.57
C ASP A 110 -18.18 -4.13 8.95
N LEU A 111 -17.88 -4.02 7.64
CA LEU A 111 -16.88 -4.90 7.02
C LEU A 111 -15.49 -4.66 7.59
N ARG A 112 -14.64 -5.69 7.51
CA ARG A 112 -13.23 -5.54 7.82
C ARG A 112 -12.51 -4.84 6.68
N ILE A 113 -11.58 -3.96 7.02
CA ILE A 113 -10.80 -3.18 6.06
C ILE A 113 -9.32 -3.41 6.32
N VAL A 114 -8.64 -3.86 5.27
CA VAL A 114 -7.21 -4.17 5.27
C VAL A 114 -6.51 -3.21 4.34
N LEU A 115 -5.50 -2.52 4.88
CA LEU A 115 -4.59 -1.69 4.11
C LEU A 115 -3.32 -2.51 3.87
N MET A 116 -2.87 -2.61 2.63
CA MET A 116 -1.67 -3.34 2.29
C MET A 116 -0.79 -2.52 1.35
N GLY A 117 0.49 -2.41 1.70
CA GLY A 117 1.51 -1.88 0.83
C GLY A 117 2.56 -2.95 0.55
N PHE A 118 3.02 -3.04 -0.70
CA PHE A 118 4.21 -3.82 -1.05
C PHE A 118 5.36 -2.88 -1.45
N SER A 119 6.52 -3.00 -0.80
CA SER A 119 7.71 -2.20 -1.12
C SER A 119 7.40 -0.68 -1.10
N GLN A 120 7.53 0.05 -2.21
CA GLN A 120 7.11 1.47 -2.31
C GLN A 120 5.64 1.70 -1.91
N GLY A 121 4.78 0.69 -2.10
CA GLY A 121 3.38 0.71 -1.68
C GLY A 121 3.18 0.90 -0.17
N CYS A 122 4.13 0.46 0.68
CA CYS A 122 4.09 0.68 2.13
C CYS A 122 4.05 2.16 2.47
N ALA A 123 5.01 2.93 1.95
CA ALA A 123 5.05 4.36 2.17
C ALA A 123 3.83 5.08 1.59
N THR A 124 3.33 4.59 0.46
CA THR A 124 2.15 5.14 -0.22
C THR A 124 0.89 4.99 0.63
N ILE A 125 0.61 3.77 1.11
CA ILE A 125 -0.61 3.48 1.88
C ILE A 125 -0.57 4.16 3.25
N CYS A 126 0.61 4.22 3.91
CA CYS A 126 0.78 4.92 5.19
C CYS A 126 0.53 6.42 5.06
N ARG A 127 1.09 7.08 4.04
CA ARG A 127 0.88 8.53 3.84
C ARG A 127 -0.59 8.86 3.61
N TRP A 128 -1.29 8.08 2.77
CA TRP A 128 -2.72 8.28 2.57
C TRP A 128 -3.52 8.03 3.86
N ALA A 129 -3.23 6.95 4.58
CA ALA A 129 -3.96 6.58 5.80
C ALA A 129 -3.79 7.60 6.93
N LEU A 130 -2.57 8.11 7.17
CA LEU A 130 -2.36 9.11 8.22
C LEU A 130 -2.86 10.51 7.83
N GLN A 131 -3.00 10.80 6.54
CA GLN A 131 -3.54 12.08 6.08
C GLN A 131 -5.07 12.14 6.14
N ASN A 132 -5.77 11.04 5.86
CA ASN A 132 -7.24 11.03 5.72
C ASN A 132 -7.98 10.25 6.80
N HIS A 133 -7.26 9.48 7.63
CA HIS A 133 -7.82 8.65 8.70
C HIS A 133 -9.01 7.75 8.28
N PRO A 134 -8.92 7.01 7.15
CA PRO A 134 -9.97 6.06 6.77
C PRO A 134 -10.15 4.98 7.84
N PRO A 135 -11.36 4.43 8.06
CA PRO A 135 -11.50 3.30 8.96
C PRO A 135 -10.72 2.09 8.40
N PHE A 136 -9.91 1.48 9.25
CA PHE A 136 -9.24 0.22 8.93
C PHE A 136 -9.07 -0.65 10.17
N HIS A 137 -8.65 -1.89 9.96
CA HIS A 137 -8.44 -2.88 11.02
C HIS A 137 -7.02 -3.44 10.97
N HIS A 138 -6.53 -3.75 9.77
CA HIS A 138 -5.19 -4.30 9.57
C HIS A 138 -4.37 -3.42 8.63
N LEU A 139 -3.10 -3.21 8.96
CA LEU A 139 -2.10 -2.62 8.08
C LEU A 139 -0.97 -3.62 7.84
N PHE A 140 -0.79 -4.03 6.60
CA PHE A 140 0.31 -4.87 6.16
C PHE A 140 1.37 -4.05 5.44
N LEU A 141 2.55 -3.96 6.04
CA LEU A 141 3.76 -3.50 5.39
C LEU A 141 4.52 -4.70 4.87
N TRP A 142 4.37 -4.98 3.59
CA TRP A 142 4.96 -6.15 2.95
C TRP A 142 6.25 -5.77 2.22
N ALA A 143 7.38 -6.30 2.70
CA ALA A 143 8.70 -6.07 2.13
C ALA A 143 9.02 -4.56 1.93
N GLY A 144 8.51 -3.70 2.81
CA GLY A 144 8.67 -2.27 2.70
C GLY A 144 8.57 -1.61 4.07
N LEU A 145 9.38 -0.59 4.28
CA LEU A 145 9.54 0.09 5.57
C LEU A 145 8.46 1.16 5.76
N LEU A 146 8.21 1.53 7.01
CA LEU A 146 7.50 2.76 7.34
C LEU A 146 8.22 3.98 6.75
N PRO A 147 7.48 4.95 6.19
CA PRO A 147 8.04 6.23 5.82
C PRO A 147 8.48 7.01 7.07
N ASP A 148 9.74 7.45 7.09
CA ASP A 148 10.37 8.22 8.16
C ASP A 148 9.99 9.71 8.16
N ASP A 149 9.34 10.17 7.10
CA ASP A 149 8.86 11.54 6.97
C ASP A 149 7.53 11.83 7.68
N LEU A 150 6.97 10.85 8.39
CA LEU A 150 5.70 10.97 9.13
C LEU A 150 5.93 10.92 10.64
N ASP A 151 5.14 11.70 11.40
CA ASP A 151 5.10 11.64 12.86
C ASP A 151 3.92 10.80 13.33
N TYR A 152 4.18 9.52 13.64
CA TYR A 152 3.13 8.57 14.01
C TYR A 152 2.61 8.78 15.43
N ARG A 153 3.41 9.42 16.30
CA ARG A 153 3.02 9.70 17.68
C ARG A 153 1.82 10.64 17.76
N ALA A 154 1.67 11.54 16.79
CA ALA A 154 0.49 12.40 16.64
C ALA A 154 -0.79 11.63 16.24
N HIS A 155 -0.67 10.35 15.87
CA HIS A 155 -1.76 9.51 15.38
C HIS A 155 -1.98 8.24 16.21
N GLN A 156 -1.46 8.19 17.45
CA GLN A 156 -1.56 7.04 18.34
C GLN A 156 -3.03 6.60 18.54
N ASP A 157 -3.95 7.53 18.78
CA ASP A 157 -5.38 7.20 18.96
C ASP A 157 -6.00 6.53 17.73
N TYR A 158 -5.57 6.93 16.53
CA TYR A 158 -6.06 6.36 15.27
C TYR A 158 -5.47 4.95 14.99
N LEU A 159 -4.29 4.65 15.55
CA LEU A 159 -3.58 3.40 15.34
C LEU A 159 -3.75 2.40 16.51
N ALA A 160 -4.29 2.84 17.65
CA ALA A 160 -4.27 2.10 18.91
C ALA A 160 -5.02 0.75 18.87
N ASP A 161 -6.08 0.66 18.07
CA ASP A 161 -6.95 -0.52 17.93
C ASP A 161 -6.68 -1.29 16.62
N LYS A 162 -5.52 -1.05 15.99
CA LYS A 162 -5.18 -1.60 14.67
C LYS A 162 -4.13 -2.69 14.81
N ASP A 163 -4.30 -3.75 14.03
CA ASP A 163 -3.30 -4.79 13.89
C ASP A 163 -2.28 -4.38 12.82
N LEU A 164 -1.04 -4.15 13.26
CA LEU A 164 0.06 -3.69 12.43
C LEU A 164 1.01 -4.85 12.13
N HIS A 165 1.24 -5.14 10.86
CA HIS A 165 2.03 -6.30 10.42
C HIS A 165 3.20 -5.85 9.54
N PHE A 166 4.40 -6.35 9.85
CA PHE A 166 5.58 -6.21 9.01
C PHE A 166 5.97 -7.60 8.49
N VAL A 167 5.84 -7.79 7.18
CA VAL A 167 5.97 -9.10 6.54
C VAL A 167 7.08 -9.08 5.51
N TYR A 168 8.05 -9.98 5.58
CA TYR A 168 9.14 -10.01 4.59
C TYR A 168 9.81 -11.38 4.43
N GLY A 169 10.43 -11.60 3.27
CA GLY A 169 11.20 -12.80 2.98
C GLY A 169 12.59 -12.75 3.60
N LEU A 170 13.09 -13.87 4.11
CA LEU A 170 14.41 -13.97 4.73
C LEU A 170 15.58 -13.72 3.76
N GLU A 171 15.33 -13.80 2.45
CA GLU A 171 16.30 -13.56 1.37
C GLU A 171 16.00 -12.27 0.60
N ASP A 172 15.22 -11.35 1.16
CA ASP A 172 14.90 -10.07 0.51
C ASP A 172 16.14 -9.19 0.33
N GLU A 173 16.56 -8.98 -0.92
CA GLU A 173 17.78 -8.23 -1.24
C GLU A 173 17.72 -6.74 -0.86
N TYR A 174 16.54 -6.18 -0.62
CA TYR A 174 16.37 -4.77 -0.25
C TYR A 174 16.32 -4.56 1.27
N LEU A 175 16.08 -5.61 2.06
CA LEU A 175 15.98 -5.55 3.52
C LEU A 175 17.25 -6.11 4.17
N THR A 176 18.33 -5.33 4.06
CA THR A 176 19.59 -5.66 4.72
C THR A 176 19.44 -5.64 6.26
N PRO A 177 20.31 -6.34 7.02
CA PRO A 177 20.29 -6.32 8.47
C PRO A 177 20.28 -4.90 9.07
N GLU A 178 21.09 -3.99 8.51
CA GLU A 178 21.15 -2.58 8.92
C GLU A 178 19.79 -1.86 8.73
N ARG A 179 19.10 -2.12 7.61
CA ARG A 179 17.79 -1.50 7.36
C ARG A 179 16.70 -2.06 8.25
N LEU A 180 16.77 -3.35 8.58
CA LEU A 180 15.85 -4.00 9.52
C LEU A 180 16.05 -3.46 10.93
N GLU A 181 17.30 -3.36 11.39
CA GLU A 181 17.65 -2.80 12.70
C GLU A 181 17.21 -1.34 12.82
N TRP A 182 17.48 -0.54 11.77
CA TRP A 182 16.99 0.84 11.72
C TRP A 182 15.47 0.91 11.79
N HIS A 183 14.76 0.08 11.02
CA HIS A 183 13.29 0.09 11.00
C HIS A 183 12.69 -0.35 12.33
N GLU A 184 13.25 -1.38 12.96
CA GLU A 184 12.84 -1.82 14.31
C GLU A 184 13.06 -0.70 15.34
N GLY A 185 14.21 -0.03 15.28
CA GLY A 185 14.50 1.15 16.10
C GLY A 185 13.45 2.24 15.90
N PHE A 186 13.19 2.61 14.66
CA PHE A 186 12.21 3.64 14.30
C PHE A 186 10.79 3.28 14.77
N VAL A 187 10.31 2.07 14.46
CA VAL A 187 8.99 1.55 14.89
C VAL A 187 8.82 1.65 16.41
N ARG A 188 9.86 1.24 17.15
CA ARG A 188 9.87 1.30 18.62
C ARG A 188 9.85 2.74 19.14
N GLU A 189 10.62 3.64 18.56
CA GLU A 189 10.62 5.08 18.90
C GLU A 189 9.27 5.74 18.63
N GLN A 190 8.57 5.30 17.59
CA GLN A 190 7.23 5.76 17.26
C GLN A 190 6.13 5.12 18.13
N GLY A 191 6.46 4.10 18.93
CA GLY A 191 5.53 3.40 19.80
C GLY A 191 4.49 2.57 19.04
N LEU A 192 4.88 1.96 17.91
CA LEU A 192 3.97 1.18 17.08
C LEU A 192 4.19 -0.32 17.30
N PRO A 193 3.16 -1.09 17.70
CA PRO A 193 3.31 -2.52 18.04
C PRO A 193 3.24 -3.40 16.78
N PHE A 194 4.19 -3.24 15.86
CA PHE A 194 4.26 -4.08 14.65
C PHE A 194 4.58 -5.54 14.99
N GLN A 195 3.75 -6.44 14.50
CA GLN A 195 3.98 -7.88 14.52
C GLN A 195 4.81 -8.26 13.31
N VAL A 196 5.96 -8.90 13.55
CA VAL A 196 6.86 -9.33 12.48
C VAL A 196 6.52 -10.75 12.04
N THR A 197 6.37 -10.96 10.74
CA THR A 197 6.21 -12.31 10.14
C THR A 197 7.23 -12.46 9.02
N THR A 198 8.01 -13.54 9.07
CA THR A 198 9.01 -13.85 8.04
C THR A 198 8.68 -15.14 7.31
N PHE A 199 9.18 -15.28 6.09
CA PHE A 199 9.04 -16.50 5.29
C PHE A 199 10.30 -16.80 4.48
N SER A 200 10.45 -18.06 4.06
CA SER A 200 11.52 -18.46 3.13
C SER A 200 11.20 -17.90 1.73
N GLY A 201 11.95 -16.91 1.28
CA GLY A 201 11.70 -16.23 0.00
C GLY A 201 12.39 -14.87 -0.09
N LYS A 202 12.27 -14.21 -1.25
CA LYS A 202 12.96 -12.95 -1.59
C LYS A 202 12.03 -11.74 -1.41
N HIS A 203 12.27 -10.67 -2.18
CA HIS A 203 11.43 -9.50 -2.28
C HIS A 203 10.12 -9.76 -3.05
N GLU A 204 9.17 -10.44 -2.39
CA GLU A 204 7.90 -10.84 -3.01
C GLU A 204 6.74 -10.90 -2.03
N VAL A 205 5.52 -11.02 -2.57
CA VAL A 205 4.33 -11.35 -1.79
C VAL A 205 4.14 -12.86 -1.84
N ASN A 206 4.53 -13.55 -0.77
CA ASN A 206 4.32 -14.97 -0.62
C ASN A 206 2.81 -15.26 -0.46
N ARG A 207 2.30 -16.12 -1.34
CA ARG A 207 0.87 -16.42 -1.45
C ARG A 207 0.34 -17.27 -0.30
N GLU A 208 1.14 -18.17 0.25
CA GLU A 208 0.74 -19.02 1.38
C GLU A 208 0.58 -18.16 2.63
N VAL A 209 1.56 -17.31 2.92
CA VAL A 209 1.49 -16.36 4.04
C VAL A 209 0.30 -15.40 3.89
N LEU A 210 0.02 -14.94 2.67
CA LEU A 210 -1.13 -14.07 2.40
C LEU A 210 -2.47 -14.78 2.67
N ALA A 211 -2.60 -16.05 2.24
CA ALA A 211 -3.78 -16.86 2.51
C ALA A 211 -3.96 -17.09 4.03
N ASP A 212 -2.90 -17.45 4.75
CA ASP A 212 -2.93 -17.66 6.19
C ASP A 212 -3.38 -16.41 6.96
N PHE A 213 -2.99 -15.21 6.50
CA PHE A 213 -3.50 -13.97 7.09
C PHE A 213 -4.99 -13.79 6.82
N ALA A 214 -5.42 -13.97 5.58
CA ALA A 214 -6.81 -13.78 5.20
C ALA A 214 -7.77 -14.75 5.91
N ASP A 215 -7.34 -15.99 6.17
CA ASP A 215 -8.14 -16.99 6.89
C ASP A 215 -8.36 -16.62 8.37
N ARG A 216 -7.52 -15.74 8.93
CA ARG A 216 -7.62 -15.24 10.31
C ARG A 216 -8.42 -13.95 10.44
N LEU A 217 -8.86 -13.37 9.33
CA LEU A 217 -9.72 -12.19 9.28
C LEU A 217 -11.18 -12.62 9.46
#